data_AF-A0A3A0FSG8-F1
#
_entry.id   AF-A0A3A0FSG8-F1
#
_cell.length_a   1.000
_cell.length_b   1.000
_cell.length_c   1.000
_cell.angle_alpha   90.00
_cell.angle_beta   90.00
_cell.angle_gamma   90.00
#
_symmetry.space_group_name_H-M   'P 1'
#
loop_
_entity.id
_entity.type
_entity.pdbx_description
1 polymer ?
#
loop_
_entity_poly.entity_id
_entity_poly.type
_entity_poly.pdbx_seq_one_letter_code
_entity_poly.pdbx_strand_id
1 'polypeptide(L)'
;MDARTADAIARARARERERAALAREQGQPLWMFMLRFLVLVFAIQRGGAAAMAYIGELPAPIWLGLGAECVAALVAGAALWIGARWAIGAALALGAVLVAVAALQVAMLGAAAVPGAISRAAIAVLGVGGLVWVLRRYFAEQDAIERSDAPAR
;
A
#
# COMPACT_ATOMS: atom_id res chain seq x y z
N MET A 1 -24.11 -34.72 15.68
CA MET A 1 -23.73 -33.99 14.44
C MET A 1 -22.51 -34.68 13.90
N ASP A 2 -22.61 -35.33 12.74
CA ASP A 2 -21.54 -36.20 12.23
C ASP A 2 -20.37 -35.37 11.68
N ALA A 3 -19.16 -35.93 11.77
CA ALA A 3 -17.95 -35.32 11.23
C ALA A 3 -18.09 -34.95 9.74
N ARG A 4 -18.86 -35.74 8.97
CA ARG A 4 -19.16 -35.46 7.55
C ARG A 4 -20.04 -34.23 7.37
N THR A 5 -20.99 -33.98 8.28
CA THR A 5 -21.88 -32.81 8.22
C THR A 5 -21.12 -31.54 8.59
N ALA A 6 -20.24 -31.60 9.60
CA ALA A 6 -19.37 -30.49 9.97
C ALA A 6 -18.42 -30.09 8.81
N ASP A 7 -17.86 -31.09 8.14
CA ASP A 7 -16.91 -30.89 7.03
C ASP A 7 -17.60 -30.38 5.74
N ALA A 8 -18.85 -30.78 5.50
CA ALA A 8 -19.68 -30.24 4.43
C ALA A 8 -20.04 -28.76 4.67
N ILE A 9 -20.37 -28.39 5.91
CA ILE A 9 -20.66 -26.99 6.29
C ILE A 9 -19.40 -26.12 6.18
N ALA A 10 -18.25 -26.64 6.59
CA ALA A 10 -16.96 -25.93 6.46
C ALA A 10 -16.64 -25.63 4.99
N ARG A 11 -16.81 -26.62 4.10
CA ARG A 11 -16.59 -26.45 2.65
C ARG A 11 -17.61 -25.51 1.99
N ALA A 12 -18.87 -25.55 2.41
CA ALA A 12 -19.89 -24.62 1.93
C ALA A 12 -19.55 -23.17 2.29
N ARG A 13 -19.16 -22.93 3.56
CA ARG A 13 -18.71 -21.60 4.02
C ARG A 13 -17.44 -21.12 3.32
N ALA A 14 -16.50 -22.01 3.02
CA ALA A 14 -15.29 -21.67 2.27
C ALA A 14 -15.62 -21.19 0.84
N ARG A 15 -16.51 -21.91 0.13
CA ARG A 15 -16.96 -21.54 -1.22
C ARG A 15 -17.77 -20.23 -1.23
N GLU A 16 -18.58 -19.99 -0.21
CA GLU A 16 -19.30 -18.72 -0.06
C GLU A 16 -18.34 -17.55 0.16
N ARG A 17 -17.28 -17.74 0.95
CA ARG A 17 -16.22 -16.73 1.12
C ARG A 17 -15.46 -16.47 -0.18
N GLU A 18 -15.13 -17.50 -0.94
CA GLU A 18 -14.48 -17.35 -2.26
C GLU A 18 -15.39 -16.63 -3.26
N ARG A 19 -16.69 -16.99 -3.32
CA ARG A 19 -17.65 -16.29 -4.19
C ARG A 19 -17.86 -14.83 -3.77
N ALA A 20 -17.93 -14.56 -2.48
CA ALA A 20 -18.02 -13.20 -1.96
C ALA A 20 -16.73 -12.40 -2.24
N ALA A 21 -15.56 -13.03 -2.23
CA ALA A 21 -14.30 -12.40 -2.61
C ALA A 21 -14.27 -12.07 -4.11
N LEU A 22 -14.65 -13.02 -4.96
CA LEU A 22 -14.70 -12.83 -6.43
C LEU A 22 -15.73 -11.77 -6.85
N ALA A 23 -16.90 -11.74 -6.21
CA ALA A 23 -17.92 -10.72 -6.49
C ALA A 23 -17.44 -9.31 -6.12
N ARG A 24 -16.65 -9.17 -5.06
CA ARG A 24 -16.01 -7.90 -4.68
C ARG A 24 -14.92 -7.49 -5.67
N GLU A 25 -14.19 -8.44 -6.26
CA GLU A 25 -13.18 -8.14 -7.28
C GLU A 25 -13.81 -7.70 -8.60
N GLN A 26 -14.92 -8.30 -9.04
CA GLN A 26 -15.62 -7.91 -10.27
C GLN A 26 -16.26 -6.51 -10.21
N GLY A 27 -16.60 -6.03 -9.01
CA GLY A 27 -17.12 -4.68 -8.79
C GLY A 27 -16.06 -3.62 -8.49
N GLN A 28 -14.77 -3.97 -8.45
CA GLN A 28 -13.74 -3.01 -8.10
C GLN A 28 -13.43 -2.06 -9.26
N PRO A 29 -13.36 -0.75 -8.99
CA PRO A 29 -13.05 0.21 -10.04
C PRO A 29 -11.62 0.00 -10.54
N LEU A 30 -11.42 0.14 -11.86
CA LEU A 30 -10.12 -0.09 -12.53
C LEU A 30 -8.96 0.65 -11.86
N TRP A 31 -9.20 1.85 -11.33
CA TRP A 31 -8.19 2.65 -10.65
C TRP A 31 -7.60 1.94 -9.41
N MET A 32 -8.37 1.11 -8.72
CA MET A 32 -7.90 0.36 -7.54
C MET A 32 -6.87 -0.71 -7.95
N PHE A 33 -7.10 -1.38 -9.07
CA PHE A 33 -6.13 -2.31 -9.64
C PHE A 33 -4.86 -1.57 -10.08
N MET A 34 -5.00 -0.46 -10.82
CA MET A 34 -3.86 0.36 -11.24
C MET A 34 -3.02 0.82 -10.05
N LEU A 35 -3.68 1.24 -8.97
CA LEU A 35 -3.02 1.70 -7.75
C LEU A 35 -2.20 0.59 -7.09
N ARG A 36 -2.75 -0.62 -6.96
CA ARG A 36 -2.03 -1.77 -6.42
C ARG A 36 -0.78 -2.10 -7.23
N PHE A 37 -0.91 -2.10 -8.57
CA PHE A 37 0.23 -2.29 -9.47
C PHE A 37 1.26 -1.18 -9.33
N LEU A 38 0.82 0.08 -9.22
CA LEU A 38 1.72 1.23 -9.07
C LEU A 38 2.56 1.11 -7.80
N VAL A 39 1.94 0.75 -6.67
CA VAL A 39 2.66 0.57 -5.40
C VAL A 39 3.64 -0.61 -5.48
N LEU A 40 3.28 -1.69 -6.17
CA LEU A 40 4.16 -2.83 -6.39
C LEU A 40 5.39 -2.46 -7.25
N VAL A 41 5.17 -1.78 -8.37
CA VAL A 41 6.26 -1.30 -9.24
C VAL A 41 7.17 -0.35 -8.47
N PHE A 42 6.59 0.54 -7.66
CA PHE A 42 7.36 1.42 -6.80
C PHE A 42 8.24 0.64 -5.81
N ALA A 43 7.69 -0.38 -5.14
CA ALA A 43 8.46 -1.22 -4.22
C ALA A 43 9.65 -1.91 -4.93
N ILE A 44 9.40 -2.48 -6.11
CA ILE A 44 10.46 -3.12 -6.94
C ILE A 44 11.53 -2.10 -7.31
N GLN A 45 11.12 -0.91 -7.77
CA GLN A 45 12.05 0.17 -8.13
C GLN A 45 12.93 0.57 -6.95
N ARG A 46 12.37 0.68 -5.74
CA ARG A 46 13.13 1.01 -4.52
C ARG A 46 14.04 -0.12 -4.07
N GLY A 47 13.59 -1.37 -4.17
CA GLY A 47 14.43 -2.54 -3.93
C GLY A 47 15.64 -2.60 -4.88
N GLY A 48 15.42 -2.33 -6.16
CA GLY A 48 16.49 -2.25 -7.16
C GLY A 48 17.47 -1.11 -6.87
N ALA A 49 16.97 0.07 -6.51
CA ALA A 49 17.83 1.20 -6.11
C ALA A 49 18.65 0.90 -4.85
N ALA A 50 18.06 0.22 -3.86
CA ALA A 50 18.77 -0.21 -2.65
C ALA A 50 19.89 -1.21 -2.98
N ALA A 51 19.61 -2.20 -3.83
CA ALA A 51 20.61 -3.18 -4.26
C ALA A 51 21.77 -2.50 -5.03
N MET A 52 21.46 -1.58 -5.94
CA MET A 52 22.48 -0.83 -6.67
C MET A 52 23.32 0.07 -5.74
N ALA A 53 22.69 0.71 -4.75
CA ALA A 53 23.39 1.51 -3.76
C ALA A 53 24.32 0.67 -2.87
N TYR A 54 23.91 -0.55 -2.53
CA TYR A 54 24.74 -1.51 -1.80
C TYR A 54 25.93 -1.99 -2.64
N ILE A 55 25.69 -2.38 -3.90
CA ILE A 55 26.76 -2.82 -4.83
C ILE A 55 27.73 -1.68 -5.14
N GLY A 56 27.23 -0.45 -5.24
CA GLY A 56 28.04 0.75 -5.47
C GLY A 56 28.77 1.27 -4.23
N GLU A 57 28.78 0.50 -3.13
CA GLU A 57 29.45 0.84 -1.87
C GLU A 57 29.06 2.22 -1.31
N LEU A 58 27.83 2.66 -1.57
CA LEU A 58 27.33 3.90 -0.98
C LEU A 58 27.21 3.74 0.54
N PRO A 59 27.31 4.85 1.30
CA PRO A 59 27.17 4.83 2.75
C PRO A 59 25.95 4.03 3.22
N ALA A 60 26.13 3.21 4.25
CA ALA A 60 25.10 2.33 4.79
C ALA A 60 23.72 2.98 5.02
N PRO A 61 23.64 4.23 5.53
CA PRO A 61 22.35 4.90 5.70
C PRO A 61 21.55 5.05 4.40
N ILE A 62 22.21 5.18 3.24
CA ILE A 62 21.55 5.40 1.96
C ILE A 62 20.84 4.12 1.49
N TRP A 63 21.55 2.99 1.42
CA TRP A 63 20.93 1.75 0.95
C TRP A 63 19.94 1.17 1.97
N LEU A 64 20.18 1.35 3.29
CA LEU A 64 19.21 1.00 4.33
C LEU A 64 17.94 1.86 4.21
N GLY A 65 18.07 3.16 3.95
CA GLY A 65 16.94 4.05 3.71
C GLY A 65 16.10 3.62 2.52
N LEU A 66 16.73 3.33 1.37
CA LEU A 66 16.04 2.82 0.18
C LEU A 66 15.39 1.44 0.44
N GLY A 67 16.03 0.58 1.23
CA GLY A 67 15.44 -0.68 1.69
C GLY A 67 14.20 -0.46 2.54
N ALA A 68 14.21 0.53 3.44
CA ALA A 68 13.04 0.89 4.24
C ALA A 68 11.89 1.43 3.38
N GLU A 69 12.17 2.24 2.34
CA GLU A 69 11.16 2.67 1.37
C GLU A 69 10.50 1.48 0.66
N CYS A 70 11.31 0.48 0.25
CA CYS A 70 10.82 -0.76 -0.37
C CYS A 70 9.89 -1.53 0.57
N VAL A 71 10.31 -1.76 1.82
CA VAL A 71 9.50 -2.49 2.81
C VAL A 71 8.20 -1.74 3.12
N ALA A 72 8.26 -0.42 3.32
CA ALA A 72 7.07 0.39 3.56
C ALA A 72 6.10 0.34 2.37
N ALA A 73 6.62 0.33 1.14
CA ALA A 73 5.81 0.22 -0.07
C ALA A 73 5.15 -1.17 -0.19
N LEU A 74 5.86 -2.26 0.14
CA LEU A 74 5.28 -3.60 0.17
C LEU A 74 4.17 -3.71 1.22
N VAL A 75 4.35 -3.12 2.40
CA VAL A 75 3.32 -3.11 3.46
C VAL A 75 2.09 -2.32 3.02
N ALA A 76 2.27 -1.13 2.44
CA ALA A 76 1.17 -0.34 1.89
C ALA A 76 0.47 -1.06 0.73
N GLY A 77 1.24 -1.69 -0.17
CA GLY A 77 0.71 -2.47 -1.29
C GLY A 77 -0.10 -3.67 -0.82
N ALA A 78 0.40 -4.41 0.16
CA ALA A 78 -0.31 -5.54 0.77
C ALA A 78 -1.62 -5.08 1.44
N ALA A 79 -1.59 -3.96 2.16
CA ALA A 79 -2.78 -3.36 2.77
C ALA A 79 -3.87 -3.01 1.74
N LEU A 80 -3.45 -2.44 0.60
CA LEU A 80 -4.33 -2.12 -0.52
C LEU A 80 -4.85 -3.37 -1.23
N TRP A 81 -4.03 -4.42 -1.31
CA TRP A 81 -4.39 -5.68 -1.95
C TRP A 81 -5.49 -6.41 -1.19
N ILE A 82 -5.39 -6.44 0.15
CA ILE A 82 -6.40 -7.07 1.01
C ILE A 82 -7.59 -6.14 1.34
N GLY A 83 -7.57 -4.90 0.86
CA GLY A 83 -8.62 -3.91 1.13
C GLY A 83 -8.71 -3.52 2.61
N ALA A 84 -7.58 -3.53 3.33
CA ALA A 84 -7.56 -3.24 4.75
C ALA A 84 -7.83 -1.76 5.05
N ARG A 85 -8.65 -1.48 6.07
CA ARG A 85 -8.88 -0.11 6.56
C ARG A 85 -7.58 0.59 7.02
N TRP A 86 -6.60 -0.19 7.49
CA TRP A 86 -5.29 0.35 7.88
C TRP A 86 -4.38 0.72 6.68
N ALA A 87 -4.82 0.52 5.43
CA ALA A 87 -4.09 0.94 4.23
C ALA A 87 -3.79 2.44 4.21
N ILE A 88 -4.68 3.26 4.79
CA ILE A 88 -4.45 4.70 4.97
C ILE A 88 -3.24 4.95 5.86
N GLY A 89 -3.16 4.25 7.01
CA GLY A 89 -2.04 4.35 7.94
C GLY A 89 -0.73 3.87 7.30
N ALA A 90 -0.78 2.79 6.52
CA ALA A 90 0.38 2.28 5.80
C ALA A 90 0.87 3.26 4.71
N ALA A 91 -0.05 3.89 3.98
CA ALA A 91 0.29 4.92 3.00
C ALA A 91 0.93 6.14 3.66
N LEU A 92 0.40 6.60 4.80
CA LEU A 92 0.99 7.68 5.58
C LEU A 92 2.40 7.33 6.08
N ALA A 93 2.58 6.11 6.60
CA ALA A 93 3.88 5.63 7.02
C ALA A 93 4.88 5.59 5.85
N LEU A 94 4.46 5.14 4.68
CA LEU A 94 5.27 5.20 3.45
C LEU A 94 5.67 6.66 3.13
N GLY A 95 4.73 7.61 3.18
CA GLY A 95 5.03 9.02 2.96
C GLY A 95 6.07 9.58 3.92
N ALA A 96 5.95 9.24 5.21
CA ALA A 96 6.91 9.65 6.23
C ALA A 96 8.32 9.05 5.98
N VAL A 97 8.39 7.76 5.61
CA VAL A 97 9.65 7.10 5.27
C VAL A 97 10.30 7.77 4.06
N LEU A 98 9.54 8.10 3.02
CA LEU A 98 10.07 8.78 1.82
C LEU A 98 10.68 10.14 2.16
N VAL A 99 10.02 10.91 3.02
CA VAL A 99 10.52 12.23 3.44
C VAL A 99 11.78 12.06 4.31
N ALA A 100 11.79 11.12 5.25
CA ALA A 100 12.94 10.86 6.12
C ALA A 100 14.17 10.41 5.31
N VAL A 101 13.98 9.51 4.35
CA VAL A 101 15.06 9.00 3.49
C VAL A 101 15.55 10.08 2.52
N ALA A 102 14.66 10.94 2.01
CA ALA A 102 15.07 12.10 1.22
C ALA A 102 15.93 13.08 2.05
N ALA A 103 15.53 13.38 3.29
CA ALA A 103 16.31 14.24 4.19
C ALA A 103 17.69 13.62 4.53
N LEU A 104 17.72 12.32 4.78
CA LEU A 104 18.96 11.58 5.01
C LEU A 104 19.90 11.65 3.80
N GLN A 105 19.36 11.51 2.57
CA GLN A 105 20.16 11.62 1.35
C GLN A 105 20.74 13.03 1.18
N VAL A 106 19.98 14.09 1.50
CA VAL A 106 20.51 15.46 1.50
C VAL A 106 21.61 15.63 2.55
N ALA A 107 21.43 15.07 3.75
CA ALA A 107 22.44 15.16 4.80
C ALA A 107 23.76 14.44 4.43
N MET A 108 23.69 13.34 3.68
CA MET A 108 24.86 12.55 3.30
C MET A 108 25.53 13.01 1.99
N LEU A 109 24.74 13.42 1.00
CA LEU A 109 25.23 13.75 -0.36
C LEU A 109 25.31 15.27 -0.60
N GLY A 110 24.88 16.08 0.36
CA GLY A 110 24.92 17.54 0.30
C GLY A 110 23.97 18.14 -0.75
N ALA A 111 24.31 19.34 -1.22
CA ALA A 111 23.45 20.14 -2.11
C ALA A 111 23.10 19.44 -3.43
N ALA A 112 23.94 18.52 -3.91
CA ALA A 112 23.69 17.78 -5.14
C ALA A 112 22.44 16.87 -5.06
N ALA A 113 22.04 16.45 -3.87
CA ALA A 113 20.84 15.63 -3.66
C ALA A 113 19.56 16.46 -3.44
N VAL A 114 19.66 17.77 -3.25
CA VAL A 114 18.53 18.64 -2.91
C VAL A 114 17.43 18.64 -3.98
N PRO A 115 17.71 18.75 -5.29
CA PRO A 115 16.66 18.70 -6.31
C PRO A 115 15.90 17.37 -6.33
N GLY A 116 16.63 16.27 -6.13
CA GLY A 116 16.06 14.92 -6.04
C GLY A 116 15.20 14.73 -4.78
N ALA A 117 15.66 15.27 -3.65
CA ALA A 117 14.94 15.20 -2.38
C ALA A 117 13.66 16.04 -2.37
N ILE A 118 13.69 17.25 -2.93
CA ILE A 118 12.50 18.11 -3.06
C ILE A 118 11.46 17.44 -3.96
N SER A 119 11.89 16.91 -5.12
CA SER A 119 11.00 16.18 -6.02
C SER A 119 10.36 14.97 -5.33
N ARG A 120 11.14 14.22 -4.55
CA ARG A 120 10.61 13.07 -3.79
C ARG A 120 9.67 13.50 -2.68
N ALA A 121 9.98 14.57 -1.94
CA ALA A 121 9.09 15.09 -0.91
C ALA A 121 7.78 15.59 -1.52
N ALA A 122 7.82 16.28 -2.66
CA ALA A 122 6.63 16.73 -3.38
C ALA A 122 5.78 15.54 -3.87
N ILE A 123 6.41 14.52 -4.47
CA ILE A 123 5.72 13.28 -4.89
C ILE A 123 5.16 12.53 -3.68
N ALA A 124 5.89 12.47 -2.57
CA ALA A 124 5.40 11.84 -1.35
C ALA A 124 4.19 12.59 -0.80
N VAL A 125 4.24 13.92 -0.69
CA VAL A 125 3.12 14.72 -0.17
C VAL A 125 1.91 14.66 -1.10
N LEU A 126 2.10 14.87 -2.41
CA LEU A 126 1.00 14.89 -3.37
C LEU A 126 0.46 13.49 -3.66
N GLY A 127 1.35 12.50 -3.82
CA GLY A 127 1.01 11.11 -4.09
C GLY A 127 0.36 10.43 -2.89
N VAL A 128 0.98 10.52 -1.71
CA VAL A 128 0.40 9.94 -0.48
C VAL A 128 -0.81 10.73 -0.02
N GLY A 129 -0.77 12.06 -0.07
CA GLY A 129 -1.93 12.90 0.29
C GLY A 129 -3.13 12.63 -0.61
N GLY A 130 -2.92 12.58 -1.93
CA GLY A 130 -3.95 12.20 -2.90
C GLY A 130 -4.46 10.78 -2.68
N LEU A 131 -3.57 9.83 -2.46
CA LEU A 131 -3.92 8.44 -2.16
C LEU A 131 -4.77 8.32 -0.90
N VAL A 132 -4.37 8.97 0.19
CA VAL A 132 -5.11 8.99 1.46
C VAL A 132 -6.49 9.60 1.25
N TRP A 133 -6.60 10.69 0.49
CA TRP A 133 -7.88 11.31 0.19
C TRP A 133 -8.81 10.36 -0.59
N VAL A 134 -8.29 9.70 -1.64
CA VAL A 134 -9.05 8.73 -2.44
C VAL A 134 -9.51 7.54 -1.58
N LEU A 135 -8.62 6.98 -0.76
CA LEU A 135 -8.96 5.85 0.11
C LEU A 135 -10.02 6.23 1.15
N ARG A 136 -9.90 7.41 1.76
CA ARG A 136 -10.92 7.90 2.71
C ARG A 136 -12.28 8.03 2.05
N ARG A 137 -12.33 8.55 0.82
CA ARG A 137 -13.57 8.67 0.07
C ARG A 137 -14.16 7.31 -0.28
N TYR A 138 -13.33 6.39 -0.78
CA TYR A 138 -13.75 5.03 -1.11
C TYR A 138 -14.37 4.30 0.08
N PHE A 139 -13.71 4.33 1.25
CA PHE A 139 -14.25 3.68 2.44
C PHE A 139 -15.53 4.35 2.96
N ALA A 140 -15.63 5.68 2.87
CA ALA A 140 -16.86 6.39 3.24
C ALA A 140 -18.05 6.02 2.34
N GLU A 141 -17.82 5.81 1.05
CA GLU A 141 -18.84 5.35 0.10
C GLU A 141 -19.27 3.90 0.41
N GLN A 142 -18.33 3.01 0.74
CA GLN A 142 -18.68 1.65 1.16
C GLN A 142 -19.49 1.62 2.46
N ASP A 143 -19.10 2.41 3.46
CA ASP A 143 -19.82 2.51 4.73
C ASP A 143 -21.23 3.11 4.55
N ALA A 144 -21.47 3.88 3.47
CA ALA A 144 -22.78 4.42 3.13
C ALA A 144 -23.68 3.36 2.48
N ILE A 145 -23.14 2.55 1.57
CA ILE A 145 -23.86 1.44 0.92
C ILE A 145 -24.23 0.37 1.96
N GLU A 146 -23.31 0.01 2.85
CA GLU A 146 -23.59 -0.98 3.91
C GLU A 146 -24.69 -0.49 4.86
N ARG A 147 -24.79 0.83 5.09
CA ARG A 147 -25.87 1.42 5.88
C ARG A 147 -27.21 1.49 5.15
N SER A 148 -27.23 1.67 3.83
CA SER A 148 -28.48 1.65 3.06
C SER A 148 -29.09 0.25 2.93
N ASP A 149 -28.24 -0.78 2.95
CA ASP A 149 -28.66 -2.18 2.79
C ASP A 149 -29.05 -2.82 4.14
N ALA A 150 -28.80 -2.15 5.27
CA ALA A 150 -29.18 -2.64 6.58
C ALA A 150 -30.72 -2.60 6.73
N PRO A 151 -31.38 -3.74 7.04
CA PRO A 151 -32.83 -3.77 7.21
C PRO A 151 -33.22 -2.87 8.37
N ALA A 152 -34.22 -1.99 8.15
CA ALA A 152 -34.82 -1.17 9.19
C ALA A 152 -35.31 -2.08 10.31
N ARG A 153 -34.60 -2.06 11.45
CA ARG A 153 -34.97 -2.79 12.66
C ARG A 153 -35.98 -2.00 13.47
#